data_AF-A0A0F8DBN1-F1
#
_entry.id   AF-A0A0F8DBN1-F1
#
_cell.length_a   1.000
_cell.length_b   1.000
_cell.length_c   1.000
_cell.angle_alpha   90.00
_cell.angle_beta   90.00
_cell.angle_gamma   90.00
#
_symmetry.space_group_name_H-M   'P 1'
#
loop_
_entity.id
_entity.type
_entity.pdbx_description
1 polymer ?
#
loop_
_entity_poly.entity_id
_entity_poly.type
_entity_poly.pdbx_seq_one_letter_code
_entity_poly.pdbx_strand_id
1 'polypeptide(L)'
;MTSDIPANVKVLPQNKYLLSLMTILRDGTTESARFAMTFERVCSQLMASALDFVPAEKVTVTSPIGAEYEGLKHTRKVCGVSILRAGASMESSLRDAYSGPLSFGKILIQRNEETALPTHLYSKLPQDLASRTILMLEPMLATGGSASQAIDILKQNGALEENIIFVNCIASLEGIAAVTSRFPKLTIVTASVDLSMTTSNRYESMSSSSQSGLQATGLESENALAKGVTYNFVYNEFLISKSRCWSKVYDPLEDSVRAVSFVGSDIAGERIYDHAKATRKRIQAECSGKNHGVVLDDANKMKTLYAIAGSAFGAAGQRCMALSVAVLVGSTAEWINDLVGISQRLVLGCGLDPTVEVGPLINRAAKQRVEEIITNAEAEGATVLLDGRNYHVPDYPNGNFLGPTILTNVKPYMSCYQEEIFGPVLACITVDTLEEAIQLINENRSC
;
A
#
# COMPACT_ATOMS: atom_id res chain seq x y z
N MET A 1 35.40 -1.09 -11.31
CA MET A 1 34.29 -1.99 -11.75
C MET A 1 33.22 -1.20 -12.54
N THR A 2 33.61 -0.25 -13.40
CA THR A 2 32.68 0.64 -14.11
C THR A 2 32.68 0.44 -15.63
N SER A 3 33.48 -0.50 -16.16
CA SER A 3 33.64 -0.72 -17.60
C SER A 3 32.44 -1.39 -18.28
N ASP A 4 31.54 -2.01 -17.52
CA ASP A 4 30.49 -2.90 -18.06
C ASP A 4 29.07 -2.34 -17.89
N ILE A 5 28.94 -1.08 -17.46
CA ILE A 5 27.64 -0.43 -17.24
C ILE A 5 27.25 0.38 -18.50
N PRO A 6 26.10 0.11 -19.14
CA PRO A 6 25.65 0.84 -20.32
C PRO A 6 25.52 2.35 -20.08
N ALA A 7 25.74 3.17 -21.12
CA ALA A 7 25.75 4.62 -21.00
C ALA A 7 24.40 5.24 -20.55
N ASN A 8 23.30 4.54 -20.81
CA ASN A 8 21.95 4.89 -20.37
C ASN A 8 21.63 4.43 -18.93
N VAL A 9 22.61 3.91 -18.19
CA VAL A 9 22.52 3.60 -16.77
C VAL A 9 23.34 4.61 -15.98
N LYS A 10 22.68 5.25 -15.03
CA LYS A 10 23.24 6.30 -14.18
C LYS A 10 23.27 5.78 -12.75
N VAL A 11 24.48 5.45 -12.31
CA VAL A 11 24.72 5.07 -10.92
C VAL A 11 25.02 6.35 -10.14
N LEU A 12 24.33 6.55 -9.02
CA LEU A 12 24.62 7.69 -8.16
C LEU A 12 26.10 7.69 -7.73
N PRO A 13 26.72 8.88 -7.57
CA PRO A 13 28.08 8.97 -7.07
C PRO A 13 28.19 8.30 -5.70
N GLN A 14 29.14 7.36 -5.57
CA GLN A 14 29.40 6.61 -4.33
C GLN A 14 30.14 7.48 -3.29
N ASN A 15 29.54 8.60 -2.92
CA ASN A 15 30.06 9.53 -1.92
C ASN A 15 29.89 8.97 -0.51
N LYS A 16 30.58 9.56 0.47
CA LYS A 16 30.57 9.09 1.86
C LYS A 16 29.15 9.03 2.46
N TYR A 17 28.29 9.98 2.10
CA TYR A 17 26.93 10.04 2.63
C TYR A 17 26.05 8.92 2.08
N LEU A 18 26.03 8.72 0.75
CA LEU A 18 25.30 7.64 0.12
C LEU A 18 25.80 6.28 0.63
N LEU A 19 27.12 6.07 0.68
CA LEU A 19 27.69 4.83 1.20
C LEU A 19 27.27 4.57 2.66
N SER A 20 27.23 5.60 3.51
CA SER A 20 26.75 5.46 4.89
C SER A 20 25.27 5.03 4.95
N LEU A 21 24.42 5.56 4.08
CA LEU A 21 23.01 5.17 4.01
C LEU A 21 22.85 3.75 3.48
N MET A 22 23.58 3.41 2.41
CA MET A 22 23.56 2.07 1.81
C MET A 22 24.09 1.01 2.78
N THR A 23 25.06 1.32 3.64
CA THR A 23 25.50 0.41 4.71
C THR A 23 24.36 0.08 5.66
N ILE A 24 23.57 1.08 6.09
CA ILE A 24 22.41 0.86 6.96
C ILE A 24 21.34 0.02 6.24
N LEU A 25 21.05 0.31 4.97
CA LEU A 25 20.06 -0.46 4.18
C LEU A 25 20.49 -1.90 3.91
N ARG A 26 21.80 -2.18 3.91
CA ARG A 26 22.37 -3.51 3.66
C ARG A 26 22.64 -4.31 4.93
N ASP A 27 22.67 -3.66 6.10
CA ASP A 27 22.83 -4.32 7.37
C ASP A 27 21.54 -5.05 7.77
N GLY A 28 21.59 -6.38 7.77
CA GLY A 28 20.47 -7.25 8.13
C GLY A 28 20.04 -7.16 9.60
N THR A 29 20.75 -6.39 10.43
CA THR A 29 20.39 -6.10 11.82
C THR A 29 19.72 -4.74 12.00
N THR A 30 19.58 -3.94 10.94
CA THR A 30 18.91 -2.63 10.98
C THR A 30 17.43 -2.77 11.34
N GLU A 31 16.99 -2.04 12.36
CA GLU A 31 15.60 -1.95 12.76
C GLU A 31 14.71 -1.30 11.68
N SER A 32 13.45 -1.74 11.58
CA SER A 32 12.52 -1.34 10.51
C SER A 32 12.33 0.18 10.38
N ALA A 33 12.18 0.89 11.51
CA ALA A 33 12.01 2.35 11.50
C ALA A 33 13.25 3.06 10.94
N ARG A 34 14.44 2.61 11.34
CA ARG A 34 15.72 3.13 10.83
C ARG A 34 15.91 2.79 9.37
N PHE A 35 15.51 1.60 8.93
CA PHE A 35 15.53 1.20 7.53
C PHE A 35 14.66 2.13 6.68
N ALA A 36 13.39 2.34 7.06
CA ALA A 36 12.45 3.17 6.32
C ALA A 36 12.93 4.62 6.17
N MET A 37 13.32 5.27 7.28
CA MET A 37 13.87 6.63 7.25
C MET A 37 15.15 6.74 6.42
N THR A 38 16.01 5.73 6.45
CA THR A 38 17.24 5.70 5.64
C THR A 38 16.91 5.51 4.16
N PHE A 39 15.92 4.68 3.85
CA PHE A 39 15.48 4.39 2.49
C PHE A 39 14.92 5.65 1.82
N GLU A 40 14.12 6.44 2.55
CA GLU A 40 13.60 7.73 2.06
C GLU A 40 14.73 8.72 1.74
N ARG A 41 15.81 8.74 2.52
CA ARG A 41 16.99 9.59 2.24
C ARG A 41 17.75 9.17 0.99
N VAL A 42 17.79 7.86 0.69
CA VAL A 42 18.36 7.36 -0.58
C VAL A 42 17.41 7.70 -1.73
N CYS A 43 16.10 7.52 -1.56
CA CYS A 43 15.09 7.88 -2.56
C CYS A 43 15.14 9.37 -2.90
N SER A 44 15.33 10.26 -1.93
CA SER A 44 15.47 11.69 -2.16
C SER A 44 16.65 12.02 -3.10
N GLN A 45 17.79 11.34 -2.93
CA GLN A 45 18.95 11.49 -3.83
C GLN A 45 18.68 10.91 -5.22
N LEU A 46 17.98 9.77 -5.29
CA LEU A 46 17.55 9.19 -6.56
C LEU A 46 16.62 10.10 -7.33
N MET A 47 15.62 10.70 -6.68
CA MET A 47 14.67 11.61 -7.34
C MET A 47 15.38 12.86 -7.85
N ALA A 48 16.27 13.46 -7.05
CA ALA A 48 17.07 14.61 -7.50
C ALA A 48 17.87 14.27 -8.77
N SER A 49 18.52 13.10 -8.81
CA SER A 49 19.26 12.66 -9.99
C SER A 49 18.38 12.27 -11.16
N ALA A 50 17.20 11.69 -10.92
CA ALA A 50 16.27 11.29 -11.98
C ALA A 50 15.59 12.50 -12.63
N LEU A 51 15.30 13.54 -11.85
CA LEU A 51 14.67 14.77 -12.33
C LEU A 51 15.59 15.57 -13.26
N ASP A 52 16.91 15.40 -13.16
CA ASP A 52 17.88 16.01 -14.09
C ASP A 52 17.71 15.55 -15.55
N PHE A 53 17.02 14.42 -15.76
CA PHE A 53 16.67 13.91 -17.10
C PHE A 53 15.32 14.43 -17.63
N VAL A 54 14.60 15.25 -16.85
CA VAL A 54 13.37 15.90 -17.33
C VAL A 54 13.78 17.02 -18.29
N PRO A 55 13.24 17.06 -19.53
CA PRO A 55 13.59 18.11 -20.48
C PRO A 55 13.33 19.50 -19.90
N ALA A 56 14.29 20.41 -20.11
CA ALA A 56 14.24 21.78 -19.64
C ALA A 56 14.67 22.76 -20.73
N GLU A 57 14.18 23.99 -20.64
CA GLU A 57 14.59 25.11 -21.49
C GLU A 57 15.18 26.23 -20.63
N LYS A 58 16.07 27.03 -21.23
CA LYS A 58 16.62 28.23 -20.58
C LYS A 58 15.52 29.26 -20.38
N VAL A 59 15.50 29.86 -19.20
CA VAL A 59 14.60 30.97 -18.88
C VAL A 59 15.37 32.02 -18.10
N THR A 60 15.08 33.29 -18.38
CA THR A 60 15.56 34.42 -17.57
C THR A 60 14.41 34.92 -16.72
N VAL A 61 14.64 35.03 -15.41
CA VAL A 61 13.66 35.59 -14.46
C VAL A 61 14.28 36.77 -13.73
N THR A 62 13.44 37.72 -13.32
CA THR A 62 13.87 38.82 -12.45
C THR A 62 13.68 38.39 -10.99
N SER A 63 14.78 38.38 -10.23
CA SER A 63 14.78 38.09 -8.80
C SER A 63 14.10 39.22 -7.98
N PRO A 64 13.75 38.98 -6.71
CA PRO A 64 13.16 40.00 -5.84
C PRO A 64 14.01 41.26 -5.63
N ILE A 65 15.32 41.18 -5.89
CA ILE A 65 16.25 42.32 -5.81
C ILE A 65 16.42 43.05 -7.15
N GLY A 66 15.64 42.69 -8.17
CA GLY A 66 15.71 43.27 -9.52
C GLY A 66 16.83 42.74 -10.41
N ALA A 67 17.67 41.81 -9.91
CA ALA A 67 18.72 41.17 -10.71
C ALA A 67 18.14 40.07 -11.61
N GLU A 68 18.66 39.95 -12.83
CA GLU A 68 18.33 38.84 -13.73
C GLU A 68 19.01 37.54 -13.27
N TYR A 69 18.27 36.43 -13.35
CA TYR A 69 18.77 35.08 -13.09
C TYR A 69 18.51 34.20 -14.31
N GLU A 70 19.59 33.67 -14.89
CA GLU A 70 19.53 32.67 -15.95
C GLU A 70 19.37 31.27 -15.35
N GLY A 71 18.18 30.72 -15.49
CA GLY A 71 17.82 29.40 -14.95
C GLY A 71 17.33 28.44 -16.02
N LEU A 72 16.83 27.30 -15.55
CA LEU A 72 16.18 26.28 -16.35
C LEU A 72 14.75 26.05 -15.86
N LYS A 73 13.85 25.76 -16.79
CA LYS A 73 12.46 25.37 -16.50
C LYS A 73 12.12 24.07 -17.20
N HIS A 74 11.62 23.09 -16.45
CA HIS A 74 11.13 21.84 -17.03
C HIS A 74 9.98 22.10 -18.01
N THR A 75 10.05 21.50 -19.19
CA THR A 75 9.08 21.70 -20.29
C THR A 75 8.04 20.58 -20.39
N ARG A 76 8.20 19.50 -19.63
CA ARG A 76 7.27 18.37 -19.60
C ARG A 76 6.70 18.11 -18.21
N LYS A 77 5.45 17.64 -18.20
CA LYS A 77 4.81 17.11 -16.99
C LYS A 77 5.46 15.78 -16.61
N VAL A 78 5.55 15.52 -15.32
CA VAL A 78 6.10 14.26 -14.80
C VAL A 78 4.96 13.32 -14.41
N CYS A 79 5.11 12.04 -14.73
CA CYS A 79 4.27 10.97 -14.20
C CYS A 79 5.13 9.98 -13.42
N GLY A 80 4.91 9.86 -12.11
CA GLY A 80 5.42 8.72 -11.34
C GLY A 80 4.60 7.48 -11.68
N VAL A 81 5.23 6.34 -11.94
CA VAL A 81 4.52 5.07 -12.15
C VAL A 81 5.08 4.02 -11.21
N SER A 82 4.31 3.67 -10.19
CA SER A 82 4.71 2.64 -9.22
C SER A 82 4.27 1.25 -9.66
N ILE A 83 5.20 0.30 -9.59
CA ILE A 83 4.86 -1.12 -9.61
C ILE A 83 4.31 -1.48 -8.21
N LEU A 84 3.06 -1.92 -8.12
CA LEU A 84 2.26 -2.11 -6.89
C LEU A 84 2.73 -3.24 -5.95
N ARG A 85 4.03 -3.57 -5.95
CA ARG A 85 4.69 -4.42 -4.95
C ARG A 85 5.49 -3.60 -3.95
N ALA A 86 6.44 -2.82 -4.45
CA ALA A 86 7.32 -1.99 -3.64
C ALA A 86 7.50 -0.57 -4.18
N GLY A 87 7.12 -0.30 -5.44
CA GLY A 87 7.26 1.01 -6.08
C GLY A 87 6.50 2.15 -5.40
N ALA A 88 5.48 1.85 -4.59
CA ALA A 88 4.71 2.87 -3.88
C ALA A 88 5.52 3.57 -2.76
N SER A 89 6.52 2.91 -2.20
CA SER A 89 7.36 3.49 -1.13
C SER A 89 8.23 4.67 -1.58
N MET A 90 8.36 4.85 -2.90
CA MET A 90 9.17 5.92 -3.48
C MET A 90 8.34 7.15 -3.88
N GLU A 91 7.00 7.08 -3.79
CA GLU A 91 6.12 8.16 -4.26
C GLU A 91 6.24 9.43 -3.43
N SER A 92 6.39 9.30 -2.10
CA SER A 92 6.54 10.47 -1.21
C SER A 92 7.77 11.27 -1.62
N SER A 93 8.91 10.59 -1.79
CA SER A 93 10.15 11.27 -2.21
C SER A 93 10.02 11.96 -3.56
N LEU A 94 9.22 11.44 -4.50
CA LEU A 94 8.97 12.12 -5.77
C LEU A 94 8.07 13.36 -5.60
N ARG A 95 7.04 13.28 -4.74
CA ARG A 95 6.18 14.44 -4.41
C ARG A 95 6.99 15.55 -3.76
N ASP A 96 7.90 15.19 -2.86
CA ASP A 96 8.72 16.15 -2.14
C ASP A 96 9.79 16.78 -3.04
N ALA A 97 10.34 16.02 -3.99
CA ALA A 97 11.42 16.49 -4.86
C ALA A 97 10.95 17.32 -6.07
N TYR A 98 9.72 17.12 -6.57
CA TYR A 98 9.27 17.75 -7.82
C TYR A 98 8.16 18.79 -7.61
N SER A 99 8.47 20.05 -7.92
CA SER A 99 7.55 21.17 -7.75
C SER A 99 6.66 21.46 -8.98
N GLY A 100 6.77 20.69 -10.05
CA GLY A 100 5.98 20.86 -11.28
C GLY A 100 4.68 20.04 -11.31
N PRO A 101 3.95 20.04 -12.44
CA PRO A 101 2.73 19.24 -12.59
C PRO A 101 3.03 17.74 -12.53
N LEU A 102 2.60 17.11 -11.43
CA LEU A 102 2.86 15.70 -11.12
C LEU A 102 1.57 14.88 -11.13
N SER A 103 1.60 13.72 -11.79
CA SER A 103 0.55 12.70 -11.70
C SER A 103 1.15 11.34 -11.33
N PHE A 104 0.30 10.42 -10.91
CA PHE A 104 0.71 9.05 -10.62
C PHE A 104 -0.09 8.02 -11.42
N GLY A 105 0.62 7.08 -12.00
CA GLY A 105 0.08 5.84 -12.56
C GLY A 105 0.47 4.66 -11.68
N LYS A 106 -0.30 3.57 -11.78
CA LYS A 106 -0.05 2.33 -11.04
C LYS A 106 -0.08 1.15 -11.99
N ILE A 107 0.88 0.24 -11.84
CA ILE A 107 0.92 -1.03 -12.57
C ILE A 107 1.03 -2.16 -11.54
N LEU A 108 0.14 -3.15 -11.62
CA LEU A 108 0.24 -4.39 -10.87
C LEU A 108 0.74 -5.48 -11.81
N ILE A 109 1.94 -5.98 -11.52
CA ILE A 109 2.54 -7.13 -12.17
C ILE A 109 2.79 -8.18 -11.10
N GLN A 110 2.23 -9.37 -11.32
CA GLN A 110 2.50 -10.55 -10.50
C GLN A 110 3.23 -11.56 -11.37
N ARG A 111 4.19 -12.31 -10.81
CA ARG A 111 4.80 -13.40 -11.58
C ARG A 111 3.78 -14.52 -11.70
N ASN A 112 3.54 -14.99 -12.92
CA ASN A 112 2.91 -16.26 -13.19
C ASN A 112 3.71 -17.35 -12.47
N GLU A 113 3.02 -18.10 -11.62
CA GLU A 113 3.63 -19.05 -10.69
C GLU A 113 4.10 -20.33 -11.41
N GLU A 114 3.59 -20.61 -12.63
CA GLU A 114 3.99 -21.76 -13.46
C GLU A 114 5.26 -21.49 -14.28
N THR A 115 5.45 -20.26 -14.76
CA THR A 115 6.50 -19.91 -15.73
C THR A 115 7.56 -18.96 -15.18
N ALA A 116 7.35 -18.43 -13.96
CA ALA A 116 8.08 -17.29 -13.39
C ALA A 116 8.07 -16.02 -14.27
N LEU A 117 7.27 -16.01 -15.35
CA LEU A 117 7.12 -14.87 -16.24
C LEU A 117 6.18 -13.84 -15.59
N PRO A 118 6.45 -12.56 -15.77
CA PRO A 118 5.58 -11.51 -15.24
C PRO A 118 4.22 -11.53 -15.99
N THR A 119 3.12 -11.39 -15.27
CA THR A 119 1.73 -11.24 -15.78
C THR A 119 1.17 -9.90 -15.37
N HIS A 120 0.60 -9.17 -16.34
CA HIS A 120 -0.13 -7.93 -16.11
C HIS A 120 -1.50 -8.23 -15.51
N LEU A 121 -1.80 -7.68 -14.33
CA LEU A 121 -3.11 -7.84 -13.67
C LEU A 121 -3.94 -6.56 -13.68
N TYR A 122 -3.28 -5.41 -13.56
CA TYR A 122 -3.96 -4.12 -13.47
C TYR A 122 -3.04 -2.99 -13.89
N SER A 123 -3.59 -1.98 -14.56
CA SER A 123 -2.91 -0.70 -14.77
C SER A 123 -3.90 0.44 -14.77
N LYS A 124 -3.55 1.51 -14.06
CA LYS A 124 -4.23 2.82 -14.12
C LYS A 124 -3.20 3.87 -14.47
N LEU A 125 -3.27 4.37 -15.70
CA LEU A 125 -2.28 5.29 -16.27
C LEU A 125 -2.98 6.55 -16.82
N PRO A 126 -2.32 7.73 -16.78
CA PRO A 126 -2.80 8.90 -17.50
C PRO A 126 -2.94 8.62 -19.00
N GLN A 127 -3.90 9.27 -19.68
CA GLN A 127 -4.12 9.06 -21.12
C GLN A 127 -3.05 9.74 -22.00
N ASP A 128 -2.31 10.70 -21.47
CA ASP A 128 -1.37 11.57 -22.19
C ASP A 128 0.11 11.18 -22.00
N LEU A 129 0.41 9.89 -21.78
CA LEU A 129 1.77 9.39 -21.49
C LEU A 129 2.82 9.80 -22.54
N ALA A 130 2.46 9.88 -23.83
CA ALA A 130 3.39 10.27 -24.90
C ALA A 130 4.02 11.65 -24.69
N SER A 131 3.31 12.55 -24.02
CA SER A 131 3.73 13.94 -23.76
C SER A 131 4.46 14.14 -22.42
N ARG A 132 4.59 13.08 -21.62
CA ARG A 132 5.12 13.13 -20.26
C ARG A 132 6.51 12.53 -20.17
N THR A 133 7.27 12.98 -19.18
CA THR A 133 8.42 12.24 -18.67
C THR A 133 7.92 11.27 -17.60
N ILE A 134 8.29 9.99 -17.71
CA ILE A 134 7.78 8.92 -16.85
C ILE A 134 8.90 8.47 -15.92
N LEU A 135 8.69 8.64 -14.62
CA LEU A 135 9.57 8.08 -13.59
C LEU A 135 8.94 6.76 -13.12
N MET A 136 9.45 5.65 -13.63
CA MET A 136 9.00 4.32 -13.26
C MET A 136 9.71 3.88 -11.97
N LEU A 137 8.93 3.72 -10.90
CA LEU A 137 9.41 3.54 -9.53
C LEU A 137 9.34 2.08 -9.12
N GLU A 138 10.49 1.49 -8.81
CA GLU A 138 10.63 0.15 -8.25
C GLU A 138 11.97 0.06 -7.51
N PRO A 139 12.00 -0.14 -6.18
CA PRO A 139 13.24 -0.13 -5.40
C PRO A 139 14.31 -1.11 -5.86
N MET A 140 13.93 -2.18 -6.56
CA MET A 140 14.83 -3.28 -6.90
C MET A 140 14.75 -3.73 -8.36
N LEU A 141 15.91 -3.80 -9.02
CA LEU A 141 16.06 -4.41 -10.34
C LEU A 141 16.87 -5.71 -10.24
N ALA A 142 16.19 -6.82 -9.94
CA ALA A 142 16.80 -8.14 -9.84
C ALA A 142 17.02 -8.76 -11.23
N THR A 143 16.12 -9.60 -11.74
CA THR A 143 16.28 -10.28 -13.05
C THR A 143 15.73 -9.48 -14.24
N GLY A 144 15.15 -8.30 -14.01
CA GLY A 144 14.59 -7.43 -15.06
C GLY A 144 13.24 -7.85 -15.64
N GLY A 145 12.69 -9.02 -15.30
CA GLY A 145 11.41 -9.51 -15.85
C GLY A 145 10.23 -8.57 -15.61
N SER A 146 9.91 -8.29 -14.34
CA SER A 146 8.80 -7.39 -13.98
C SER A 146 8.99 -5.96 -14.51
N ALA A 147 10.22 -5.45 -14.47
CA ALA A 147 10.53 -4.13 -15.03
C ALA A 147 10.26 -4.11 -16.54
N SER A 148 10.72 -5.13 -17.27
CA SER A 148 10.52 -5.19 -18.71
C SER A 148 9.05 -5.25 -19.11
N GLN A 149 8.23 -6.03 -18.40
CA GLN A 149 6.79 -6.06 -18.66
C GLN A 149 6.11 -4.71 -18.34
N ALA A 150 6.50 -4.05 -17.26
CA ALA A 150 5.95 -2.71 -16.96
C ALA A 150 6.34 -1.68 -18.04
N ILE A 151 7.55 -1.77 -18.58
CA ILE A 151 7.97 -0.92 -19.71
C ILE A 151 7.15 -1.24 -20.96
N ASP A 152 6.90 -2.52 -21.26
CA ASP A 152 6.02 -2.92 -22.38
C ASP A 152 4.61 -2.35 -22.20
N ILE A 153 4.02 -2.44 -21.00
CA ILE A 153 2.69 -1.87 -20.70
C ILE A 153 2.70 -0.35 -20.90
N LEU A 154 3.72 0.35 -20.41
CA LEU A 154 3.83 1.80 -20.61
C LEU A 154 3.87 2.16 -22.09
N LYS A 155 4.69 1.46 -22.89
CA LYS A 155 4.80 1.68 -24.33
C LYS A 155 3.50 1.37 -25.07
N GLN A 156 2.80 0.29 -24.70
CA GLN A 156 1.48 -0.05 -25.24
C GLN A 156 0.42 1.03 -24.94
N ASN A 157 0.58 1.74 -23.82
CA ASN A 157 -0.26 2.88 -23.44
C ASN A 157 0.28 4.23 -23.93
N GLY A 158 1.19 4.23 -24.92
CA GLY A 158 1.65 5.43 -25.62
C GLY A 158 2.88 6.11 -25.03
N ALA A 159 3.53 5.55 -24.00
CA ALA A 159 4.80 6.07 -23.53
C ALA A 159 5.91 5.93 -24.59
N LEU A 160 6.70 6.97 -24.79
CA LEU A 160 7.92 6.89 -25.59
C LEU A 160 9.06 6.35 -24.73
N GLU A 161 9.80 5.36 -25.23
CA GLU A 161 10.86 4.68 -24.47
C GLU A 161 11.93 5.64 -23.93
N GLU A 162 12.36 6.60 -24.75
CA GLU A 162 13.31 7.66 -24.40
C GLU A 162 12.80 8.63 -23.31
N ASN A 163 11.50 8.62 -23.02
CA ASN A 163 10.91 9.41 -21.93
C ASN A 163 10.76 8.60 -20.64
N ILE A 164 11.11 7.31 -20.63
CA ILE A 164 11.01 6.45 -19.45
C ILE A 164 12.35 6.49 -18.70
N ILE A 165 12.27 6.88 -17.43
CA ILE A 165 13.36 6.86 -16.47
C ILE A 165 12.99 5.83 -15.41
N PHE A 166 13.68 4.70 -15.40
CA PHE A 166 13.51 3.66 -14.41
C PHE A 166 14.37 3.97 -13.18
N VAL A 167 13.73 4.22 -12.04
CA VAL A 167 14.37 4.68 -10.80
C VAL A 167 14.31 3.58 -9.74
N ASN A 168 15.47 3.15 -9.26
CA ASN A 168 15.58 2.06 -8.30
C ASN A 168 16.71 2.30 -7.28
N CYS A 169 16.61 1.65 -6.11
CA CYS A 169 17.65 1.74 -5.09
C CYS A 169 18.83 0.83 -5.40
N ILE A 170 18.55 -0.42 -5.81
CA ILE A 170 19.59 -1.41 -6.08
C ILE A 170 19.27 -2.12 -7.40
N ALA A 171 20.28 -2.26 -8.26
CA ALA A 171 20.21 -3.04 -9.48
C ALA A 171 21.20 -4.20 -9.45
N SER A 172 20.88 -5.30 -10.11
CA SER A 172 21.85 -6.33 -10.47
C SER A 172 22.40 -6.09 -11.89
N LEU A 173 23.60 -6.60 -12.19
CA LEU A 173 24.14 -6.60 -13.56
C LEU A 173 23.21 -7.36 -14.53
N GLU A 174 22.66 -8.49 -14.10
CA GLU A 174 21.71 -9.28 -14.90
C GLU A 174 20.45 -8.46 -15.26
N GLY A 175 19.86 -7.78 -14.28
CA GLY A 175 18.66 -6.97 -14.46
C GLY A 175 18.90 -5.75 -15.35
N ILE A 176 20.05 -5.10 -15.19
CA ILE A 176 20.49 -4.02 -16.08
C ILE A 176 20.60 -4.54 -17.51
N ALA A 177 21.30 -5.66 -17.73
CA ALA A 177 21.47 -6.23 -19.06
C ALA A 177 20.14 -6.64 -19.69
N ALA A 178 19.25 -7.27 -18.91
CA ALA A 178 17.93 -7.69 -19.36
C ALA A 178 17.06 -6.51 -19.82
N VAL A 179 17.08 -5.39 -19.09
CA VAL A 179 16.29 -4.19 -19.43
C VAL A 179 16.94 -3.41 -20.57
N THR A 180 18.23 -3.12 -20.48
CA THR A 180 18.91 -2.24 -21.47
C THR A 180 19.09 -2.89 -22.83
N SER A 181 19.20 -4.22 -22.92
CA SER A 181 19.23 -4.93 -24.21
C SER A 181 17.91 -4.86 -24.96
N ARG A 182 16.78 -4.80 -24.24
CA ARG A 182 15.43 -4.71 -24.83
C ARG A 182 14.97 -3.28 -25.06
N PHE A 183 15.43 -2.35 -24.22
CA PHE A 183 15.01 -0.96 -24.23
C PHE A 183 16.24 -0.03 -24.16
N PRO A 184 17.02 0.07 -25.26
CA PRO A 184 18.28 0.80 -25.26
C PRO A 184 18.13 2.32 -25.12
N LYS A 185 16.93 2.88 -25.32
CA LYS A 185 16.69 4.33 -25.21
C LYS A 185 16.22 4.78 -23.83
N LEU A 186 15.73 3.87 -22.97
CA LEU A 186 15.31 4.25 -21.62
C LEU A 186 16.52 4.57 -20.75
N THR A 187 16.30 5.38 -19.72
CA THR A 187 17.35 5.69 -18.73
C THR A 187 17.10 4.92 -17.44
N ILE A 188 18.13 4.29 -16.87
CA ILE A 188 18.09 3.71 -15.51
C ILE A 188 18.83 4.65 -14.57
N VAL A 189 18.25 4.97 -13.42
CA VAL A 189 18.88 5.71 -12.33
C VAL A 189 18.87 4.85 -11.08
N THR A 190 20.05 4.40 -10.63
CA THR A 190 20.21 3.45 -9.51
C THR A 190 21.20 3.96 -8.46
N ALA A 191 20.95 3.66 -7.18
CA ALA A 191 21.85 4.10 -6.11
C ALA A 191 23.07 3.18 -5.98
N SER A 192 22.91 1.88 -6.26
CA SER A 192 24.01 0.91 -6.34
C SER A 192 23.76 -0.16 -7.40
N VAL A 193 24.85 -0.87 -7.75
CA VAL A 193 24.83 -2.02 -8.65
C VAL A 193 25.55 -3.18 -7.96
N ASP A 194 24.87 -4.32 -7.87
CA ASP A 194 25.37 -5.57 -7.33
C ASP A 194 25.60 -6.59 -8.46
N LEU A 195 26.44 -7.59 -8.21
CA LEU A 195 26.71 -8.66 -9.18
C LEU A 195 25.46 -9.52 -9.46
N SER A 196 24.70 -9.86 -8.42
CA SER A 196 23.45 -10.61 -8.48
C SER A 196 22.57 -10.24 -7.29
N MET A 197 21.26 -10.46 -7.43
CA MET A 197 20.25 -10.23 -6.39
C MET A 197 19.38 -11.47 -6.12
N THR A 198 19.80 -12.65 -6.56
CA THR A 198 19.08 -13.90 -6.30
C THR A 198 19.34 -14.41 -4.88
N THR A 199 18.27 -14.48 -4.09
CA THR A 199 18.21 -15.26 -2.85
C THR A 199 17.49 -16.58 -3.13
N SER A 200 18.11 -17.68 -2.71
CA SER A 200 17.59 -19.04 -2.83
C SER A 200 16.51 -19.32 -1.78
N ASN A 201 15.26 -18.92 -2.00
CA ASN A 201 14.12 -19.23 -1.10
C ASN A 201 12.79 -19.41 -1.86
N ARG A 202 12.04 -20.46 -1.53
CA ARG A 202 10.64 -20.67 -2.00
C ARG A 202 9.67 -19.99 -1.04
N TYR A 203 8.61 -19.41 -1.60
CA TYR A 203 7.46 -18.85 -0.90
C TYR A 203 6.26 -19.79 -1.08
N GLU A 204 5.62 -20.18 0.01
CA GLU A 204 4.26 -20.75 -0.02
C GLU A 204 3.28 -19.67 0.47
N SER A 205 2.27 -19.36 -0.35
CA SER A 205 1.22 -18.39 -0.02
C SER A 205 -0.13 -19.10 0.11
N MET A 206 -0.89 -18.73 1.14
CA MET A 206 -2.27 -19.18 1.32
C MET A 206 -3.18 -17.95 1.33
N SER A 207 -4.22 -17.95 0.50
CA SER A 207 -5.24 -16.90 0.44
C SER A 207 -6.64 -17.48 0.66
N SER A 208 -7.57 -16.65 1.11
CA SER A 208 -8.97 -17.05 1.31
C SER A 208 -9.66 -17.32 -0.03
N SER A 209 -10.77 -18.08 0.04
CA SER A 209 -11.53 -18.78 -1.01
C SER A 209 -12.15 -17.94 -2.14
N SER A 210 -11.49 -16.88 -2.58
CA SER A 210 -11.71 -16.27 -3.89
C SER A 210 -11.22 -17.24 -4.98
N GLN A 211 -11.90 -17.30 -6.13
CA GLN A 211 -11.48 -18.13 -7.28
C GLN A 211 -10.02 -17.86 -7.72
N SER A 212 -9.49 -16.68 -7.44
CA SER A 212 -8.08 -16.31 -7.65
C SER A 212 -7.11 -17.02 -6.69
N GLY A 213 -7.53 -17.39 -5.47
CA GLY A 213 -6.68 -18.05 -4.48
C GLY A 213 -6.59 -19.57 -4.61
N LEU A 214 -7.65 -20.21 -5.12
CA LEU A 214 -7.69 -21.67 -5.30
C LEU A 214 -6.84 -22.17 -6.47
N GLN A 215 -6.63 -21.35 -7.52
CA GLN A 215 -5.73 -21.71 -8.63
C GLN A 215 -4.25 -21.80 -8.21
N ALA A 216 -3.85 -21.19 -7.09
CA ALA A 216 -2.45 -21.13 -6.62
C ALA A 216 -1.97 -22.39 -5.87
N THR A 217 -2.85 -23.35 -5.53
CA THR A 217 -2.52 -24.43 -4.58
C THR A 217 -2.29 -25.81 -5.21
N GLY A 218 -2.26 -25.89 -6.55
CA GLY A 218 -2.53 -27.13 -7.26
C GLY A 218 -1.39 -27.87 -7.99
N LEU A 219 -0.12 -27.48 -7.96
CA LEU A 219 0.91 -28.14 -8.78
C LEU A 219 2.29 -28.22 -8.11
N GLU A 220 2.60 -29.39 -7.51
CA GLU A 220 3.95 -29.80 -7.11
C GLU A 220 4.71 -30.33 -8.33
N SER A 221 5.90 -29.78 -8.64
CA SER A 221 6.89 -30.51 -9.44
C SER A 221 8.34 -30.23 -8.99
N GLU A 222 9.09 -31.32 -9.01
CA GLU A 222 10.44 -31.52 -8.50
C GLU A 222 11.49 -30.60 -9.14
N ASN A 223 12.33 -30.00 -8.30
CA ASN A 223 13.76 -29.84 -8.60
C ASN A 223 14.49 -29.52 -7.29
N ALA A 224 15.33 -30.48 -6.91
CA ALA A 224 16.21 -30.40 -5.75
C ALA A 224 17.38 -29.45 -6.04
N LEU A 225 17.75 -28.61 -5.06
CA LEU A 225 19.12 -28.51 -4.51
C LEU A 225 19.27 -27.36 -3.48
N ALA A 226 19.88 -27.76 -2.36
CA ALA A 226 20.56 -27.01 -1.29
C ALA A 226 19.77 -26.07 -0.34
N LYS A 227 20.11 -26.21 0.95
CA LYS A 227 19.34 -25.86 2.16
C LYS A 227 19.55 -24.41 2.62
N GLY A 228 18.47 -23.73 3.05
CA GLY A 228 18.53 -22.58 3.97
C GLY A 228 17.33 -21.62 3.96
N VAL A 229 16.47 -21.72 5.00
CA VAL A 229 15.44 -20.75 5.51
C VAL A 229 14.21 -20.42 4.63
N THR A 230 13.09 -21.12 4.84
CA THR A 230 11.76 -20.81 4.25
C THR A 230 11.03 -19.68 4.99
N TYR A 231 10.36 -18.80 4.25
CA TYR A 231 9.39 -17.79 4.74
C TYR A 231 7.98 -18.15 4.23
N ASN A 232 7.01 -18.28 5.14
CA ASN A 232 5.60 -18.54 4.79
C ASN A 232 4.73 -17.32 5.11
N PHE A 233 3.87 -16.94 4.16
CA PHE A 233 2.82 -15.91 4.31
C PHE A 233 1.46 -16.59 4.43
N VAL A 234 0.73 -16.30 5.49
CA VAL A 234 -0.58 -16.90 5.80
C VAL A 234 -1.62 -15.78 5.92
N TYR A 235 -2.61 -15.78 5.02
CA TYR A 235 -3.81 -14.94 5.13
C TYR A 235 -5.00 -15.75 5.69
N ASN A 236 -5.81 -15.06 6.51
CA ASN A 236 -6.79 -15.52 7.51
C ASN A 236 -7.78 -16.69 7.21
N GLU A 237 -8.35 -17.23 8.31
CA GLU A 237 -9.28 -18.36 8.49
C GLU A 237 -10.59 -18.29 7.68
N PHE A 238 -10.86 -19.33 6.87
CA PHE A 238 -12.11 -20.12 6.86
C PHE A 238 -11.93 -21.34 5.93
N LEU A 239 -11.39 -22.43 6.48
CA LEU A 239 -11.60 -23.84 6.07
C LEU A 239 -10.73 -24.74 6.96
N ILE A 240 -11.21 -24.94 8.19
CA ILE A 240 -10.80 -26.06 9.03
C ILE A 240 -11.41 -27.31 8.38
N SER A 241 -10.63 -27.97 7.52
CA SER A 241 -10.85 -29.32 6.96
C SER A 241 -10.39 -29.34 5.49
N LYS A 242 -9.26 -30.02 5.25
CA LYS A 242 -8.71 -30.42 3.93
C LYS A 242 -7.81 -29.46 3.14
N SER A 243 -6.84 -28.79 3.77
CA SER A 243 -5.63 -28.40 3.04
C SER A 243 -4.37 -28.99 3.68
N ARG A 244 -3.57 -29.66 2.85
CA ARG A 244 -2.41 -30.51 3.21
C ARG A 244 -1.22 -29.71 3.76
N CYS A 245 -1.29 -28.37 3.74
CA CYS A 245 -0.18 -27.48 4.07
C CYS A 245 -0.26 -26.88 5.50
N TRP A 246 -1.46 -26.71 6.08
CA TRP A 246 -1.56 -26.21 7.45
C TRP A 246 -1.00 -27.18 8.49
N SER A 247 -1.09 -28.49 8.24
CA SER A 247 -0.48 -29.49 9.11
C SER A 247 1.03 -29.27 9.26
N LYS A 248 1.72 -28.73 8.26
CA LYS A 248 3.17 -28.44 8.32
C LYS A 248 3.51 -27.23 9.20
N VAL A 249 2.66 -26.20 9.23
CA VAL A 249 2.81 -25.08 10.19
C VAL A 249 2.54 -25.58 11.61
N TYR A 250 1.53 -26.45 11.75
CA TYR A 250 1.14 -27.05 13.02
C TYR A 250 2.05 -28.19 13.51
N ASP A 251 2.92 -28.74 12.66
CA ASP A 251 3.79 -29.86 13.02
C ASP A 251 5.06 -29.35 13.74
N PRO A 252 5.29 -29.74 15.01
CA PRO A 252 6.54 -29.45 15.72
C PRO A 252 7.76 -30.15 15.09
N LEU A 253 7.57 -31.17 14.25
CA LEU A 253 8.63 -31.90 13.55
C LEU A 253 8.99 -31.28 12.18
N GLU A 254 8.23 -30.29 11.69
CA GLU A 254 8.51 -29.62 10.42
C GLU A 254 9.57 -28.51 10.59
N ASP A 255 10.82 -28.91 10.45
CA ASP A 255 12.01 -28.06 10.62
C ASP A 255 12.27 -27.07 9.46
N SER A 256 11.53 -27.20 8.36
CA SER A 256 11.70 -26.34 7.17
C SER A 256 11.12 -24.94 7.37
N VAL A 257 10.12 -24.77 8.24
CA VAL A 257 9.46 -23.49 8.51
C VAL A 257 10.10 -22.82 9.72
N ARG A 258 10.87 -21.74 9.47
CA ARG A 258 11.59 -21.00 10.52
C ARG A 258 10.86 -19.73 10.99
N ALA A 259 9.96 -19.19 10.16
CA ALA A 259 9.20 -17.99 10.46
C ALA A 259 7.79 -18.04 9.85
N VAL A 260 6.83 -17.38 10.51
CA VAL A 260 5.44 -17.21 10.10
C VAL A 260 5.14 -15.72 9.97
N SER A 261 4.57 -15.30 8.84
CA SER A 261 3.98 -13.96 8.67
C SER A 261 2.47 -14.13 8.52
N PHE A 262 1.71 -13.54 9.43
CA PHE A 262 0.26 -13.65 9.50
C PHE A 262 -0.39 -12.26 9.36
N VAL A 263 -1.47 -12.19 8.58
CA VAL A 263 -2.36 -11.03 8.54
C VAL A 263 -3.80 -11.50 8.64
N GLY A 264 -4.53 -11.04 9.66
CA GLY A 264 -5.90 -11.48 9.89
C GLY A 264 -6.48 -10.98 11.21
N SER A 265 -7.47 -11.69 11.73
CA SER A 265 -8.15 -11.35 12.98
C SER A 265 -7.33 -11.72 14.21
N ASP A 266 -7.53 -11.00 15.32
CA ASP A 266 -6.86 -11.25 16.61
C ASP A 266 -6.91 -12.70 17.07
N ILE A 267 -8.09 -13.34 17.01
CA ILE A 267 -8.30 -14.72 17.46
C ILE A 267 -7.39 -15.70 16.70
N ALA A 268 -7.29 -15.52 15.38
CA ALA A 268 -6.45 -16.35 14.54
C ALA A 268 -4.97 -16.03 14.75
N GLY A 269 -4.63 -14.75 14.90
CA GLY A 269 -3.28 -14.29 15.20
C GLY A 269 -2.75 -14.85 16.51
N GLU A 270 -3.55 -14.82 17.58
CA GLU A 270 -3.21 -15.38 18.89
C GLU A 270 -2.97 -16.89 18.82
N ARG A 271 -3.85 -17.65 18.15
CA ARG A 271 -3.67 -19.09 17.92
C ARG A 271 -2.38 -19.42 17.18
N ILE A 272 -2.08 -18.65 16.13
CA ILE A 272 -0.87 -18.86 15.31
C ILE A 272 0.37 -18.44 16.09
N TYR A 273 0.29 -17.37 16.88
CA TYR A 273 1.35 -16.92 17.76
C TYR A 273 1.71 -17.97 18.82
N ASP A 274 0.72 -18.48 19.55
CA ASP A 274 0.92 -19.52 20.55
C ASP A 274 1.55 -20.77 19.95
N HIS A 275 1.11 -21.14 18.76
CA HIS A 275 1.65 -22.29 18.05
C HIS A 275 3.09 -22.07 17.55
N ALA A 276 3.36 -20.91 16.95
CA ALA A 276 4.70 -20.53 16.52
C ALA A 276 5.67 -20.52 17.70
N LYS A 277 5.23 -19.98 18.85
CA LYS A 277 5.97 -19.99 20.11
C LYS A 277 6.22 -21.42 20.61
N ALA A 278 5.19 -22.27 20.66
CA ALA A 278 5.31 -23.67 21.10
C ALA A 278 6.31 -24.47 20.24
N THR A 279 6.40 -24.13 18.95
CA THR A 279 7.31 -24.78 17.99
C THR A 279 8.61 -24.02 17.74
N ARG A 280 8.90 -22.97 18.51
CA ARG A 280 10.12 -22.12 18.41
C ARG A 280 10.33 -21.48 17.03
N LYS A 281 9.26 -21.20 16.30
CA LYS A 281 9.26 -20.47 15.03
C LYS A 281 9.13 -18.97 15.31
N ARG A 282 9.82 -18.13 14.52
CA ARG A 282 9.62 -16.67 14.58
C ARG A 282 8.23 -16.35 14.04
N ILE A 283 7.56 -15.34 14.57
CA ILE A 283 6.27 -14.89 14.05
C ILE A 283 6.19 -13.37 13.97
N GLN A 284 5.65 -12.89 12.86
CA GLN A 284 5.11 -11.54 12.71
C GLN A 284 3.62 -11.70 12.42
N ALA A 285 2.77 -11.03 13.19
CA ALA A 285 1.33 -11.10 13.07
C ALA A 285 0.76 -9.67 13.05
N GLU A 286 0.24 -9.24 11.91
CA GLU A 286 -0.58 -8.03 11.83
C GLU A 286 -2.04 -8.44 12.06
N CYS A 287 -2.59 -8.03 13.20
CA CYS A 287 -3.94 -8.39 13.59
C CYS A 287 -4.91 -7.20 13.44
N SER A 288 -6.08 -7.30 14.06
CA SER A 288 -7.13 -6.29 13.96
C SER A 288 -6.66 -4.95 14.53
N GLY A 289 -7.17 -3.86 13.98
CA GLY A 289 -6.82 -2.51 14.41
C GLY A 289 -8.04 -1.66 14.69
N LYS A 290 -7.96 -0.81 15.71
CA LYS A 290 -8.98 0.21 16.00
C LYS A 290 -8.35 1.60 15.78
N ASN A 291 -8.39 2.05 14.53
CA ASN A 291 -7.73 3.29 14.15
C ASN A 291 -8.55 4.53 14.53
N HIS A 292 -7.89 5.48 15.20
CA HIS A 292 -8.44 6.79 15.58
C HIS A 292 -7.88 7.90 14.69
N GLY A 293 -8.73 8.86 14.37
CA GLY A 293 -8.37 10.09 13.68
C GLY A 293 -8.79 11.27 14.53
N VAL A 294 -7.81 12.00 15.07
CA VAL A 294 -8.05 13.18 15.89
C VAL A 294 -8.18 14.41 14.99
N VAL A 295 -9.24 15.19 15.20
CA VAL A 295 -9.53 16.40 14.43
C VAL A 295 -9.45 17.61 15.36
N LEU A 296 -8.54 18.51 15.03
CA LEU A 296 -8.36 19.81 15.68
C LEU A 296 -9.00 20.92 14.85
N ASP A 297 -9.28 22.05 15.49
CA ASP A 297 -10.01 23.18 14.90
C ASP A 297 -9.19 23.97 13.88
N ASP A 298 -7.87 23.84 13.91
CA ASP A 298 -6.93 24.39 12.92
C ASP A 298 -6.85 23.54 11.63
N ALA A 299 -7.46 22.36 11.60
CA ALA A 299 -7.52 21.53 10.42
C ALA A 299 -8.39 22.15 9.32
N ASN A 300 -8.02 21.92 8.06
CA ASN A 300 -8.87 22.34 6.94
C ASN A 300 -10.15 21.48 6.90
N LYS A 301 -11.25 22.04 7.43
CA LYS A 301 -12.55 21.36 7.59
C LYS A 301 -12.93 20.46 6.41
N MET A 302 -13.10 21.04 5.22
CA MET A 302 -13.61 20.26 4.07
C MET A 302 -12.65 19.15 3.64
N LYS A 303 -11.34 19.42 3.56
CA LYS A 303 -10.35 18.37 3.23
C LYS A 303 -10.36 17.25 4.25
N THR A 304 -10.46 17.59 5.54
CA THR A 304 -10.51 16.62 6.63
C THR A 304 -11.76 15.75 6.54
N LEU A 305 -12.94 16.33 6.33
CA LEU A 305 -14.19 15.56 6.24
C LEU A 305 -14.21 14.61 5.04
N TYR A 306 -13.69 15.05 3.87
CA TYR A 306 -13.53 14.15 2.72
C TYR A 306 -12.53 13.02 2.98
N ALA A 307 -11.43 13.30 3.68
CA ALA A 307 -10.45 12.28 4.06
C ALA A 307 -11.05 11.26 5.05
N ILE A 308 -11.83 11.73 6.03
CA ILE A 308 -12.54 10.87 6.99
C ILE A 308 -13.51 9.96 6.25
N ALA A 309 -14.38 10.51 5.38
CA ALA A 309 -15.34 9.72 4.61
C ALA A 309 -14.64 8.67 3.72
N GLY A 310 -13.59 9.07 3.00
CA GLY A 310 -12.81 8.16 2.16
C GLY A 310 -12.08 7.08 2.97
N SER A 311 -11.63 7.37 4.19
CA SER A 311 -10.95 6.42 5.08
C SER A 311 -11.92 5.45 5.78
N ALA A 312 -13.09 5.93 6.19
CA ALA A 312 -14.09 5.11 6.86
C ALA A 312 -14.87 4.21 5.89
N PHE A 313 -15.29 4.74 4.74
CA PHE A 313 -16.26 4.06 3.86
C PHE A 313 -15.64 3.46 2.60
N GLY A 314 -14.42 3.88 2.22
CA GLY A 314 -13.69 3.27 1.10
C GLY A 314 -13.50 1.77 1.29
N ALA A 315 -13.65 0.99 0.20
CA ALA A 315 -13.68 -0.47 0.24
C ALA A 315 -14.72 -1.07 1.23
N ALA A 316 -15.82 -0.34 1.44
CA ALA A 316 -16.84 -0.66 2.45
C ALA A 316 -16.27 -0.81 3.86
N GLY A 317 -15.21 -0.05 4.21
CA GLY A 317 -14.56 -0.12 5.53
C GLY A 317 -13.79 -1.41 5.81
N GLN A 318 -13.64 -2.31 4.83
CA GLN A 318 -12.93 -3.59 4.97
C GLN A 318 -11.42 -3.42 4.74
N ARG A 319 -10.78 -2.56 5.54
CA ARG A 319 -9.33 -2.32 5.51
C ARG A 319 -8.79 -2.29 6.94
N CYS A 320 -7.64 -2.92 7.18
CA CYS A 320 -6.96 -2.84 8.48
C CYS A 320 -6.62 -1.40 8.90
N MET A 321 -6.41 -0.50 7.93
CA MET A 321 -6.18 0.93 8.17
C MET A 321 -7.47 1.79 8.04
N ALA A 322 -8.66 1.17 7.96
CA ALA A 322 -9.90 1.93 7.89
C ALA A 322 -10.05 2.79 9.16
N LEU A 323 -10.41 4.05 8.96
CA LEU A 323 -10.72 4.93 10.08
C LEU A 323 -12.06 4.52 10.69
N SER A 324 -12.00 3.90 11.86
CA SER A 324 -13.19 3.40 12.56
C SER A 324 -13.67 4.35 13.65
N VAL A 325 -12.78 5.20 14.18
CA VAL A 325 -13.11 6.21 15.18
C VAL A 325 -12.60 7.59 14.74
N ALA A 326 -13.50 8.57 14.65
CA ALA A 326 -13.14 9.98 14.54
C ALA A 326 -13.29 10.66 15.91
N VAL A 327 -12.21 11.23 16.42
CA VAL A 327 -12.19 11.98 17.69
C VAL A 327 -12.20 13.47 17.35
N LEU A 328 -13.32 14.13 17.60
CA LEU A 328 -13.53 15.55 17.31
C LEU A 328 -13.28 16.36 18.58
N VAL A 329 -12.25 17.21 18.56
CA VAL A 329 -11.85 18.04 19.70
C VAL A 329 -12.56 19.39 19.68
N GLY A 330 -13.15 19.77 20.80
CA GLY A 330 -13.76 21.08 21.02
C GLY A 330 -14.79 21.46 19.95
N SER A 331 -14.59 22.59 19.28
CA SER A 331 -15.52 23.15 18.29
C SER A 331 -15.73 22.27 17.05
N THR A 332 -14.83 21.31 16.79
CA THR A 332 -14.96 20.40 15.63
C THR A 332 -16.11 19.40 15.76
N ALA A 333 -16.69 19.25 16.96
CA ALA A 333 -17.92 18.47 17.18
C ALA A 333 -19.08 18.93 16.28
N GLU A 334 -19.13 20.23 15.93
CA GLU A 334 -20.15 20.79 15.04
C GLU A 334 -20.03 20.28 13.58
N TRP A 335 -18.88 19.70 13.21
CA TRP A 335 -18.60 19.29 11.83
C TRP A 335 -19.26 17.96 11.46
N ILE A 336 -19.82 17.23 12.43
CA ILE A 336 -20.44 15.91 12.21
C ILE A 336 -21.57 15.99 11.17
N ASN A 337 -22.39 17.05 11.19
CA ASN A 337 -23.50 17.19 10.24
C ASN A 337 -23.01 17.34 8.79
N ASP A 338 -21.89 18.03 8.58
CA ASP A 338 -21.29 18.15 7.25
C ASP A 338 -20.69 16.81 6.80
N LEU A 339 -20.11 16.04 7.72
CA LEU A 339 -19.64 14.67 7.45
C LEU A 339 -20.79 13.74 7.05
N VAL A 340 -21.93 13.82 7.73
CA VAL A 340 -23.15 13.09 7.38
C VAL A 340 -23.58 13.46 5.96
N GLY A 341 -23.64 14.75 5.64
CA GLY A 341 -24.01 15.22 4.30
C GLY A 341 -23.05 14.76 3.20
N ILE A 342 -21.74 14.70 3.46
CA ILE A 342 -20.75 14.12 2.53
C ILE A 342 -21.01 12.63 2.34
N SER A 343 -21.19 11.90 3.43
CA SER A 343 -21.28 10.44 3.43
C SER A 343 -22.58 9.93 2.79
N GLN A 344 -23.67 10.68 2.94
CA GLN A 344 -24.97 10.40 2.28
C GLN A 344 -24.91 10.44 0.75
N ARG A 345 -23.95 11.18 0.18
CA ARG A 345 -23.81 11.34 -1.28
C ARG A 345 -22.95 10.27 -1.93
N LEU A 346 -22.31 9.40 -1.15
CA LEU A 346 -21.46 8.35 -1.68
C LEU A 346 -22.27 7.36 -2.52
N VAL A 347 -21.77 7.05 -3.71
CA VAL A 347 -22.45 6.14 -4.65
C VAL A 347 -22.08 4.69 -4.34
N LEU A 348 -23.10 3.86 -4.06
CA LEU A 348 -22.94 2.42 -3.82
C LEU A 348 -23.26 1.62 -5.07
N GLY A 349 -22.48 0.58 -5.35
CA GLY A 349 -22.76 -0.31 -6.49
C GLY A 349 -21.67 -1.31 -6.83
N CYS A 350 -21.65 -1.73 -8.10
CA CYS A 350 -20.65 -2.67 -8.60
C CYS A 350 -19.26 -2.03 -8.63
N GLY A 351 -18.24 -2.71 -8.07
CA GLY A 351 -16.86 -2.21 -8.07
C GLY A 351 -16.20 -2.10 -9.46
N LEU A 352 -16.87 -2.56 -10.52
CA LEU A 352 -16.43 -2.37 -11.91
C LEU A 352 -16.94 -1.04 -12.52
N ASP A 353 -17.94 -0.41 -11.91
CA ASP A 353 -18.46 0.88 -12.34
C ASP A 353 -17.55 2.00 -11.82
N PRO A 354 -16.96 2.83 -12.69
CA PRO A 354 -16.04 3.91 -12.27
C PRO A 354 -16.74 5.03 -11.48
N THR A 355 -18.08 5.08 -11.45
CA THR A 355 -18.86 6.05 -10.69
C THR A 355 -19.13 5.60 -9.25
N VAL A 356 -18.90 4.33 -8.94
CA VAL A 356 -19.12 3.75 -7.60
C VAL A 356 -17.95 4.08 -6.68
N GLU A 357 -18.29 4.52 -5.47
CA GLU A 357 -17.34 4.89 -4.41
C GLU A 357 -17.29 3.84 -3.30
N VAL A 358 -18.41 3.14 -3.06
CA VAL A 358 -18.54 2.13 -2.00
C VAL A 358 -19.10 0.82 -2.58
N GLY A 359 -18.30 -0.25 -2.53
CA GLY A 359 -18.70 -1.59 -2.96
C GLY A 359 -19.49 -2.37 -1.90
N PRO A 360 -19.83 -3.65 -2.16
CA PRO A 360 -20.48 -4.50 -1.17
C PRO A 360 -19.48 -5.01 -0.11
N LEU A 361 -20.01 -5.46 1.03
CA LEU A 361 -19.27 -6.30 1.96
C LEU A 361 -18.98 -7.67 1.34
N ILE A 362 -17.91 -8.31 1.80
CA ILE A 362 -17.33 -9.51 1.17
C ILE A 362 -18.33 -10.68 1.09
N ASN A 363 -19.18 -10.85 2.11
CA ASN A 363 -20.18 -11.90 2.16
C ASN A 363 -21.38 -11.52 3.08
N ARG A 364 -22.40 -12.38 3.11
CA ARG A 364 -23.62 -12.17 3.91
C ARG A 364 -23.36 -12.15 5.41
N ALA A 365 -22.43 -12.98 5.89
CA ALA A 365 -22.10 -13.06 7.31
C ALA A 365 -21.43 -11.76 7.80
N ALA A 366 -20.55 -11.17 6.97
CA ALA A 366 -19.95 -9.87 7.23
C ALA A 366 -21.03 -8.76 7.29
N LYS A 367 -21.97 -8.76 6.33
CA LYS A 367 -23.12 -7.83 6.38
C LYS A 367 -23.92 -7.98 7.66
N GLN A 368 -24.32 -9.19 8.01
CA GLN A 368 -25.10 -9.46 9.21
C GLN A 368 -24.36 -9.01 10.48
N ARG A 369 -23.06 -9.34 10.62
CA ARG A 369 -22.24 -8.89 11.76
C ARG A 369 -22.24 -7.37 11.90
N VAL A 370 -22.08 -6.64 10.79
CA VAL A 370 -22.07 -5.17 10.81
C VAL A 370 -23.45 -4.63 11.21
N GLU A 371 -24.54 -5.20 10.70
CA GLU A 371 -25.92 -4.82 11.08
C GLU A 371 -26.19 -5.07 12.58
N GLU A 372 -25.70 -6.19 13.12
CA GLU A 372 -25.78 -6.53 14.54
C GLU A 372 -25.01 -5.53 15.41
N ILE A 373 -23.78 -5.14 15.02
CA ILE A 373 -23.00 -4.14 15.74
C ILE A 373 -23.71 -2.77 15.77
N ILE A 374 -24.29 -2.34 14.64
CA ILE A 374 -25.03 -1.07 14.59
C ILE A 374 -26.26 -1.13 15.52
N THR A 375 -26.97 -2.26 15.50
CA THR A 375 -28.16 -2.47 16.34
C THR A 375 -27.79 -2.50 17.83
N ASN A 376 -26.68 -3.14 18.19
CA ASN A 376 -26.17 -3.17 19.56
C ASN A 376 -25.71 -1.78 20.01
N ALA A 377 -25.01 -1.04 19.16
CA ALA A 377 -24.58 0.33 19.47
C ALA A 377 -25.78 1.23 19.82
N GLU A 378 -26.85 1.16 19.02
CA GLU A 378 -28.10 1.88 19.28
C GLU A 378 -28.72 1.46 20.63
N ALA A 379 -28.77 0.16 20.92
CA ALA A 379 -29.28 -0.37 22.19
C ALA A 379 -28.41 0.01 23.40
N GLU A 380 -27.10 0.16 23.20
CA GLU A 380 -26.14 0.58 24.22
C GLU A 380 -26.16 2.11 24.46
N GLY A 381 -26.89 2.88 23.65
CA GLY A 381 -27.11 4.31 23.82
C GLY A 381 -26.34 5.20 22.85
N ALA A 382 -25.67 4.63 21.84
CA ALA A 382 -25.15 5.41 20.72
C ALA A 382 -26.31 5.97 19.87
N THR A 383 -26.06 7.07 19.17
CA THR A 383 -27.03 7.68 18.25
C THR A 383 -26.61 7.43 16.81
N VAL A 384 -27.51 6.83 16.02
CA VAL A 384 -27.30 6.59 14.58
C VAL A 384 -27.69 7.84 13.79
N LEU A 385 -26.72 8.66 13.38
CA LEU A 385 -26.99 9.88 12.59
C LEU A 385 -27.16 9.60 11.10
N LEU A 386 -26.51 8.55 10.62
CA LEU A 386 -26.68 8.03 9.28
C LEU A 386 -26.76 6.51 9.39
N ASP A 387 -27.85 5.92 8.89
CA ASP A 387 -28.10 4.47 8.98
C ASP A 387 -28.00 3.83 7.59
N GLY A 388 -26.99 2.97 7.42
CA GLY A 388 -26.74 2.25 6.18
C GLY A 388 -27.41 0.89 6.05
N ARG A 389 -28.07 0.36 7.10
CA ARG A 389 -28.57 -1.03 7.14
C ARG A 389 -29.58 -1.34 6.02
N ASN A 390 -30.42 -0.36 5.68
CA ASN A 390 -31.50 -0.51 4.70
C ASN A 390 -31.19 0.06 3.31
N TYR A 391 -29.90 0.20 2.96
CA TYR A 391 -29.53 0.70 1.63
C TYR A 391 -29.75 -0.37 0.56
N HIS A 392 -30.44 0.00 -0.52
CA HIS A 392 -30.75 -0.89 -1.65
C HIS A 392 -30.07 -0.39 -2.91
N VAL A 393 -29.34 -1.28 -3.59
CA VAL A 393 -28.80 -1.02 -4.93
C VAL A 393 -29.74 -1.69 -5.94
N PRO A 394 -30.51 -0.93 -6.75
CA PRO A 394 -31.58 -1.49 -7.58
C PRO A 394 -31.14 -2.63 -8.51
N ASP A 395 -29.96 -2.49 -9.12
CA ASP A 395 -29.43 -3.49 -10.05
C ASP A 395 -28.87 -4.74 -9.35
N TYR A 396 -28.69 -4.69 -8.03
CA TYR A 396 -28.09 -5.74 -7.22
C TYR A 396 -28.87 -6.00 -5.91
N PRO A 397 -30.15 -6.40 -5.99
CA PRO A 397 -31.01 -6.54 -4.82
C PRO A 397 -30.53 -7.62 -3.83
N ASN A 398 -29.73 -8.57 -4.30
CA ASN A 398 -29.15 -9.65 -3.48
C ASN A 398 -27.69 -9.37 -3.07
N GLY A 399 -27.18 -8.16 -3.32
CA GLY A 399 -25.82 -7.78 -2.96
C GLY A 399 -25.67 -7.55 -1.45
N ASN A 400 -24.48 -7.80 -0.92
CA ASN A 400 -24.17 -7.58 0.49
C ASN A 400 -23.87 -6.09 0.77
N PHE A 401 -24.72 -5.19 0.29
CA PHE A 401 -24.55 -3.75 0.47
C PHE A 401 -24.98 -3.32 1.86
N LEU A 402 -24.19 -2.42 2.44
CA LEU A 402 -24.49 -1.66 3.64
C LEU A 402 -23.96 -0.25 3.41
N GLY A 403 -24.82 0.76 3.59
CA GLY A 403 -24.48 2.16 3.37
C GLY A 403 -23.50 2.71 4.42
N PRO A 404 -22.82 3.84 4.14
CA PRO A 404 -22.11 4.59 5.16
C PRO A 404 -22.98 4.77 6.40
N THR A 405 -22.46 4.41 7.57
CA THR A 405 -23.15 4.54 8.86
C THR A 405 -22.32 5.41 9.78
N ILE A 406 -22.93 6.39 10.43
CA ILE A 406 -22.25 7.30 11.37
C ILE A 406 -22.94 7.20 12.74
N LEU A 407 -22.17 6.80 13.74
CA LEU A 407 -22.58 6.69 15.13
C LEU A 407 -22.00 7.86 15.93
N THR A 408 -22.81 8.47 16.78
CA THR A 408 -22.37 9.49 17.75
C THR A 408 -22.76 9.07 19.17
N ASN A 409 -22.34 9.86 20.16
CA ASN A 409 -22.50 9.51 21.57
C ASN A 409 -21.85 8.15 21.93
N VAL A 410 -20.87 7.71 21.12
CA VAL A 410 -20.17 6.45 21.34
C VAL A 410 -19.29 6.59 22.59
N LYS A 411 -19.35 5.57 23.45
CA LYS A 411 -18.55 5.50 24.68
C LYS A 411 -17.58 4.32 24.58
N PRO A 412 -16.41 4.40 25.26
CA PRO A 412 -15.41 3.34 25.16
C PRO A 412 -15.92 1.95 25.54
N TYR A 413 -16.90 1.81 26.45
CA TYR A 413 -17.42 0.50 26.84
C TYR A 413 -18.34 -0.17 25.79
N MET A 414 -18.76 0.57 24.76
CA MET A 414 -19.71 0.08 23.76
C MET A 414 -19.04 -0.93 22.82
N SER A 415 -19.81 -1.92 22.36
CA SER A 415 -19.34 -2.98 21.45
C SER A 415 -18.79 -2.41 20.14
N CYS A 416 -19.45 -1.39 19.57
CA CYS A 416 -18.96 -0.70 18.37
C CYS A 416 -17.60 0.00 18.57
N TYR A 417 -17.23 0.36 19.80
CA TYR A 417 -15.91 0.90 20.11
C TYR A 417 -14.90 -0.20 20.41
N GLN A 418 -15.26 -1.24 21.15
CA GLN A 418 -14.35 -2.31 21.56
C GLN A 418 -14.01 -3.29 20.42
N GLU A 419 -14.97 -3.64 19.57
CA GLU A 419 -14.77 -4.65 18.53
C GLU A 419 -14.41 -4.02 17.18
N GLU A 420 -13.49 -4.62 16.42
CA GLU A 420 -13.29 -4.25 15.02
C GLU A 420 -14.57 -4.53 14.20
N ILE A 421 -15.16 -3.47 13.63
CA ILE A 421 -16.42 -3.55 12.88
C ILE A 421 -16.17 -4.17 11.50
N PHE A 422 -15.05 -3.79 10.86
CA PHE A 422 -14.66 -4.21 9.51
C PHE A 422 -15.77 -4.01 8.46
N GLY A 423 -16.45 -2.86 8.54
CA GLY A 423 -17.55 -2.45 7.68
C GLY A 423 -17.64 -0.92 7.59
N PRO A 424 -18.54 -0.37 6.76
CA PRO A 424 -18.60 1.07 6.49
C PRO A 424 -19.31 1.84 7.61
N VAL A 425 -18.79 1.73 8.83
CA VAL A 425 -19.33 2.33 10.06
C VAL A 425 -18.24 3.19 10.72
N LEU A 426 -18.57 4.45 11.00
CA LEU A 426 -17.70 5.38 11.70
C LEU A 426 -18.29 5.74 13.06
N ALA A 427 -17.54 5.51 14.12
CA ALA A 427 -17.84 6.02 15.45
C ALA A 427 -17.24 7.43 15.61
N CYS A 428 -18.07 8.41 15.94
CA CYS A 428 -17.63 9.76 16.27
C CYS A 428 -17.69 9.95 17.79
N ILE A 429 -16.55 10.34 18.36
CA ILE A 429 -16.41 10.68 19.78
C ILE A 429 -15.98 12.15 19.86
N THR A 430 -16.60 12.89 20.77
CA THR A 430 -16.27 14.29 21.04
C THR A 430 -15.56 14.39 22.38
N VAL A 431 -14.47 15.15 22.42
CA VAL A 431 -13.69 15.45 23.63
C VAL A 431 -13.37 16.94 23.67
N ASP A 432 -13.03 17.48 24.85
CA ASP A 432 -12.82 18.93 25.00
C ASP A 432 -11.40 19.34 24.62
N THR A 433 -10.42 18.45 24.80
CA THR A 433 -8.99 18.77 24.62
C THR A 433 -8.24 17.70 23.83
N LEU A 434 -7.08 18.08 23.28
CA LEU A 434 -6.18 17.15 22.61
C LEU A 434 -5.62 16.11 23.59
N GLU A 435 -5.37 16.51 24.84
CA GLU A 435 -4.91 15.63 25.91
C GLU A 435 -5.91 14.50 26.18
N GLU A 436 -7.21 14.82 26.26
CA GLU A 436 -8.26 13.81 26.37
C GLU A 436 -8.32 12.88 25.16
N ALA A 437 -8.12 13.41 23.94
CA ALA A 437 -8.05 12.59 22.73
C ALA A 437 -6.87 11.60 22.79
N ILE A 438 -5.69 12.06 23.20
CA ILE A 438 -4.49 11.23 23.36
C ILE A 438 -4.72 10.16 24.44
N GLN A 439 -5.32 10.53 25.56
CA GLN A 439 -5.63 9.58 26.63
C GLN A 439 -6.62 8.51 26.17
N LEU A 440 -7.71 8.90 25.49
CA LEU A 440 -8.70 7.99 24.92
C LEU A 440 -8.07 6.96 23.98
N ILE A 441 -7.11 7.39 23.16
CA ILE A 441 -6.39 6.50 22.22
C ILE A 441 -5.45 5.56 22.97
N ASN A 442 -4.68 6.07 23.94
CA ASN A 442 -3.73 5.26 24.69
C ASN A 442 -4.38 4.24 25.64
N GLU A 443 -5.61 4.50 26.09
CA GLU A 443 -6.39 3.55 26.90
C GLU A 443 -7.04 2.44 26.06
N ASN A 444 -7.04 2.57 24.74
CA ASN A 444 -7.55 1.54 23.85
C ASN A 444 -6.62 0.32 23.87
N ARG A 445 -7.21 -0.87 24.09
CA ARG A 445 -6.48 -2.14 24.13
C ARG A 445 -6.12 -2.69 22.75
N SER A 446 -6.75 -2.16 21.69
CA SER A 446 -6.63 -2.66 20.32
C SER A 446 -5.58 -1.92 19.47
N CYS A 447 -4.49 -1.46 20.12
CA CYS A 447 -3.33 -0.82 19.50
C CYS A 447 -2.03 -1.52 19.91
#